data_AF-A0A960SP03-F1
#
_entry.id   AF-A0A960SP03-F1
#
_cell.length_a   1.000
_cell.length_b   1.000
_cell.length_c   1.000
_cell.angle_alpha   90.00
_cell.angle_beta   90.00
_cell.angle_gamma   90.00
#
_symmetry.space_group_name_H-M   'P 1'
#
loop_
_entity.id
_entity.type
_entity.pdbx_description
1 polymer ?
#
loop_
_entity_poly.entity_id
_entity_poly.type
_entity_poly.pdbx_seq_one_letter_code
_entity_poly.pdbx_strand_id
1 'polypeptide(L)'
;MTHSLQQACRQLRLSGLAASLDLRLQEASSHQLPHGQFLELLLQDELNVRAQRQLERRKKAACFRDLKPLEDFDWSFNASLKRSQIFGLATGQFIRERRDVLLLGPPGVGKSYLAQALGHAAIRAGFLVLYCSVFDLVREMQADESPVEAQRTLGRYLKPDLLCIDDFGMKHFPPKSAESLLELVVRRHQNRSTLMTSNRPIEDWGQLLGDAPAATAILDRFLQQAEIIQITGRSYRLRHGRATQEQKPTEGQENHEDEAGKKR
;
A
#
# COMPACT_ATOMS: atom_id res chain seq x y z
N MET A 1 32.73 26.14 -12.97
CA MET A 1 32.54 24.79 -13.55
C MET A 1 33.14 24.74 -14.96
N THR A 2 33.92 23.72 -15.30
CA THR A 2 34.32 23.45 -16.69
C THR A 2 33.13 22.90 -17.46
N HIS A 3 32.79 23.51 -18.60
CA HIS A 3 31.63 23.13 -19.43
C HIS A 3 31.64 21.64 -19.83
N SER A 4 32.83 21.06 -20.00
CA SER A 4 33.04 19.63 -20.30
C SER A 4 32.54 18.71 -19.19
N LEU A 5 32.75 19.05 -17.92
CA LEU A 5 32.35 18.22 -16.79
C LEU A 5 30.83 18.17 -16.63
N GLN A 6 30.15 19.31 -16.79
CA GLN A 6 28.69 19.36 -16.79
C GLN A 6 28.08 18.54 -17.94
N GLN A 7 28.66 18.61 -19.15
CA GLN A 7 28.21 17.81 -20.29
C GLN A 7 28.41 16.31 -20.04
N ALA A 8 29.57 15.90 -19.50
CA ALA A 8 29.84 14.51 -19.15
C ALA A 8 28.83 13.98 -18.11
N CYS A 9 28.53 14.77 -17.08
CA CYS A 9 27.54 14.39 -16.06
C CYS A 9 26.14 14.19 -16.67
N ARG A 10 25.74 15.02 -17.64
CA ARG A 10 24.46 14.84 -18.36
C ARG A 10 24.44 13.56 -19.20
N GLN A 11 25.52 13.29 -19.96
CA GLN A 11 25.62 12.09 -20.79
C GLN A 11 25.59 10.81 -19.96
N LEU A 12 26.26 10.80 -18.80
CA LEU A 12 26.29 9.67 -17.87
C LEU A 12 25.08 9.61 -16.92
N ARG A 13 24.15 10.57 -17.02
CA ARG A 13 22.97 10.70 -16.14
C ARG A 13 23.34 10.77 -14.65
N LEU A 14 24.39 11.53 -14.33
CA LEU A 14 24.90 11.78 -12.98
C LEU A 14 24.26 13.07 -12.40
N SER A 15 22.94 13.05 -12.25
CA SER A 15 22.18 14.26 -11.89
C SER A 15 22.35 14.72 -10.44
N GLY A 16 22.60 13.79 -9.50
CA GLY A 16 22.90 14.12 -8.11
C GLY A 16 24.27 14.76 -8.00
N LEU A 17 25.28 14.14 -8.63
CA LEU A 17 26.63 14.72 -8.70
C LEU A 17 26.60 16.11 -9.36
N ALA A 18 25.93 16.26 -10.50
CA ALA A 18 25.84 17.55 -11.18
C ALA A 18 25.20 18.66 -10.33
N ALA A 19 24.30 18.30 -9.41
CA ALA A 19 23.62 19.25 -8.54
C ALA A 19 24.45 19.62 -7.30
N SER A 20 25.23 18.68 -6.74
CA SER A 20 26.04 18.90 -5.52
C SER A 20 27.49 19.29 -5.79
N LEU A 21 27.98 19.21 -7.03
CA LEU A 21 29.38 19.37 -7.38
C LEU A 21 30.01 20.68 -6.88
N ASP A 22 29.34 21.83 -7.07
CA ASP A 22 29.91 23.12 -6.63
C ASP A 22 30.06 23.18 -5.10
N LEU A 23 29.06 22.67 -4.37
CA LEU A 23 29.11 22.58 -2.91
C LEU A 23 30.26 21.67 -2.47
N ARG A 24 30.42 20.51 -3.10
CA ARG A 24 31.49 19.55 -2.78
C ARG A 24 32.88 20.08 -3.14
N LEU A 25 33.01 20.88 -4.21
CA LEU A 25 34.27 21.54 -4.57
C LEU A 25 34.69 22.58 -3.53
N GLN A 26 33.73 23.34 -2.99
CA GLN A 26 33.98 24.27 -1.90
C GLN A 26 34.37 23.52 -0.63
N GLU A 27 33.63 22.47 -0.26
CA GLU A 27 33.92 21.63 0.90
C GLU A 27 35.32 21.00 0.81
N ALA A 28 35.69 20.45 -0.35
CA ALA A 28 37.01 19.89 -0.57
C ALA A 28 38.14 20.92 -0.43
N SER A 29 37.90 22.16 -0.89
CA SER A 29 38.86 23.26 -0.77
C SER A 29 39.01 23.74 0.68
N SER A 30 37.89 23.88 1.40
CA SER A 30 37.87 24.34 2.79
C SER A 30 38.41 23.31 3.79
N HIS A 31 38.12 22.02 3.58
CA HIS A 31 38.51 20.93 4.48
C HIS A 31 39.75 20.15 4.01
N GLN A 32 40.38 20.57 2.90
CA GLN A 32 41.55 19.90 2.31
C GLN A 32 41.33 18.39 2.11
N LEU A 33 40.15 18.03 1.57
CA LEU A 33 39.77 16.62 1.43
C LEU A 33 40.73 15.89 0.49
N PRO A 34 41.24 14.70 0.88
CA PRO A 34 41.97 13.83 -0.03
C PRO A 34 41.12 13.50 -1.26
N HIS A 35 41.75 13.38 -2.44
CA HIS A 35 41.04 13.15 -3.70
C HIS A 35 40.13 11.91 -3.68
N GLY A 36 40.55 10.85 -2.99
CA GLY A 36 39.74 9.65 -2.81
C GLY A 36 38.43 9.91 -2.06
N GLN A 37 38.51 10.65 -0.93
CA GLN A 37 37.32 11.01 -0.14
C GLN A 37 36.40 11.95 -0.90
N PHE A 38 36.97 12.92 -1.65
CA PHE A 38 36.18 13.79 -2.50
C PHE A 38 35.39 13.02 -3.57
N LEU A 39 36.04 12.07 -4.25
CA LEU A 39 35.37 11.22 -5.25
C LEU A 39 34.28 10.35 -4.62
N GLU A 40 34.55 9.78 -3.43
CA GLU A 40 33.58 8.98 -2.68
C GLU A 40 32.32 9.79 -2.35
N LEU A 41 32.47 11.01 -1.84
CA LEU A 41 31.33 11.90 -1.54
C LEU A 41 30.49 12.23 -2.78
N LEU A 42 31.13 12.52 -3.91
CA LEU A 42 30.43 12.80 -5.17
C LEU A 42 29.62 11.59 -5.65
N LEU A 43 30.20 10.39 -5.57
CA LEU A 43 29.51 9.15 -5.93
C LEU A 43 28.38 8.84 -4.95
N GLN A 44 28.58 9.08 -3.65
CA GLN A 44 27.56 8.89 -2.63
C GLN A 44 26.35 9.80 -2.87
N ASP A 45 26.55 11.06 -3.25
CA ASP A 45 25.46 11.98 -3.59
C ASP A 45 24.62 11.45 -4.77
N GLU A 46 25.27 10.94 -5.82
CA GLU A 46 24.58 10.33 -6.95
C GLU A 46 23.80 9.08 -6.54
N LEU A 47 24.42 8.19 -5.76
CA LEU A 47 23.79 6.96 -5.27
C LEU A 47 22.55 7.29 -4.42
N ASN A 48 22.65 8.28 -3.53
CA ASN A 48 21.56 8.74 -2.69
C ASN A 48 20.38 9.26 -3.54
N VAL A 49 20.65 10.10 -4.55
CA VAL A 49 19.62 10.63 -5.46
C VAL A 49 18.96 9.50 -6.26
N ARG A 50 19.73 8.52 -6.74
CA ARG A 50 19.19 7.36 -7.46
C ARG A 50 18.32 6.48 -6.56
N ALA A 51 18.79 6.18 -5.34
CA ALA A 51 18.04 5.40 -4.36
C ALA A 51 16.71 6.09 -4.03
N GLN A 52 16.74 7.40 -3.77
CA GLN A 52 15.55 8.19 -3.47
C GLN A 52 14.55 8.18 -4.65
N ARG A 53 15.02 8.42 -5.88
CA ARG A 53 14.14 8.35 -7.06
C ARG A 53 13.54 6.97 -7.28
N GLN A 54 14.31 5.91 -7.02
CA GLN A 54 13.81 4.55 -7.14
C GLN A 54 12.72 4.28 -6.10
N LEU A 55 12.92 4.72 -4.85
CA LEU A 55 11.94 4.64 -3.77
C LEU A 55 10.65 5.39 -4.15
N GLU A 56 10.75 6.65 -4.57
CA GLU A 56 9.59 7.46 -4.97
C GLU A 56 8.83 6.86 -6.16
N ARG A 57 9.55 6.30 -7.14
CA ARG A 57 8.92 5.57 -8.25
C ARG A 57 8.14 4.35 -7.78
N ARG A 58 8.68 3.57 -6.84
CA ARG A 58 8.00 2.40 -6.26
C ARG A 58 6.77 2.84 -5.45
N LYS A 59 6.89 3.87 -4.61
CA LYS A 59 5.78 4.44 -3.85
C LYS A 59 4.63 4.86 -4.77
N LYS A 60 4.93 5.60 -5.85
CA LYS A 60 3.93 6.02 -6.84
C LYS A 60 3.28 4.84 -7.54
N ALA A 61 4.06 3.80 -7.89
CA ALA A 61 3.56 2.61 -8.54
C ALA A 61 2.67 1.74 -7.62
N ALA A 62 2.83 1.85 -6.30
CA ALA A 62 2.07 1.07 -5.35
C ALA A 62 0.60 1.48 -5.19
N CYS A 63 0.21 2.69 -5.62
CA CYS A 63 -1.18 3.15 -5.60
C CYS A 63 -1.85 3.07 -4.21
N PHE A 64 -1.11 3.29 -3.12
CA PHE A 64 -1.69 3.37 -1.78
C PHE A 64 -2.71 4.51 -1.69
N ARG A 65 -3.76 4.33 -0.88
CA ARG A 65 -4.77 5.37 -0.63
C ARG A 65 -4.17 6.52 0.16
N ASP A 66 -3.45 6.18 1.23
CA ASP A 66 -2.76 7.12 2.10
C ASP A 66 -1.36 6.58 2.44
N LEU A 67 -0.41 7.47 2.69
CA LEU A 67 0.90 7.08 3.22
C LEU A 67 0.75 6.80 4.72
N LYS A 68 0.70 5.52 5.09
CA LYS A 68 0.52 5.05 6.48
C LYS A 68 1.74 4.24 6.91
N PRO A 69 2.76 4.88 7.51
CA PRO A 69 3.95 4.18 8.01
C PRO A 69 3.59 3.30 9.21
N LEU A 70 4.37 2.25 9.48
CA LEU A 70 4.06 1.34 10.60
C LEU A 70 4.33 2.01 11.96
N GLU A 71 5.21 2.99 11.96
CA GLU A 71 5.63 3.82 13.09
C GLU A 71 4.46 4.61 13.70
N ASP A 72 3.48 5.00 12.90
CA ASP A 72 2.31 5.77 13.32
C ASP A 72 1.16 4.88 13.81
N PHE A 73 1.33 3.56 13.84
CA PHE A 73 0.27 2.64 14.25
C PHE A 73 0.08 2.69 15.77
N ASP A 74 -1.13 3.01 16.22
CA ASP A 74 -1.48 2.99 17.64
C ASP A 74 -1.62 1.54 18.14
N TRP A 75 -0.51 0.99 18.61
CA TRP A 75 -0.46 -0.34 19.20
C TRP A 75 -1.20 -0.48 20.53
N SER A 76 -1.54 0.63 21.21
CA SER A 76 -2.34 0.58 22.44
C SER A 76 -3.80 0.27 22.14
N PHE A 77 -4.27 0.61 20.93
CA PHE A 77 -5.64 0.44 20.51
C PHE A 77 -6.05 -1.03 20.32
N ASN A 78 -5.13 -1.88 19.86
CA ASN A 78 -5.36 -3.30 19.64
C ASN A 78 -4.31 -4.14 20.38
N ALA A 79 -4.47 -4.30 21.69
CA ALA A 79 -3.53 -5.06 22.52
C ALA A 79 -3.41 -6.56 22.14
N SER A 80 -4.39 -7.11 21.42
CA SER A 80 -4.36 -8.50 20.95
C SER A 80 -3.41 -8.72 19.76
N LEU A 81 -3.00 -7.67 19.06
CA LEU A 81 -2.04 -7.76 17.96
C LEU A 81 -0.62 -7.93 18.50
N LYS A 82 0.02 -9.06 18.18
CA LYS A 82 1.41 -9.31 18.55
C LYS A 82 2.33 -8.42 17.72
N ARG A 83 2.95 -7.42 18.36
CA ARG A 83 3.91 -6.50 17.71
C ARG A 83 5.01 -7.26 16.98
N SER A 84 5.63 -8.24 17.65
CA SER A 84 6.73 -9.04 17.09
C SER A 84 6.36 -9.71 15.77
N GLN A 85 5.12 -10.18 15.64
CA GLN A 85 4.61 -10.81 14.41
C GLN A 85 4.53 -9.79 13.27
N ILE A 86 3.92 -8.63 13.50
CA ILE A 86 3.79 -7.58 12.48
C ILE A 86 5.16 -7.00 12.07
N PHE A 87 6.05 -6.77 13.04
CA PHE A 87 7.43 -6.34 12.74
C PHE A 87 8.20 -7.42 11.99
N GLY A 88 7.97 -8.70 12.28
CA GLY A 88 8.49 -9.82 11.51
C GLY A 88 8.05 -9.76 10.04
N LEU A 89 6.76 -9.52 9.78
CA LEU A 89 6.27 -9.30 8.42
C LEU A 89 6.87 -8.05 7.75
N ALA A 90 7.07 -6.97 8.51
CA ALA A 90 7.65 -5.72 7.99
C ALA A 90 9.10 -5.88 7.48
N THR A 91 9.82 -6.94 7.90
CA THR A 91 11.15 -7.28 7.33
C THR A 91 11.10 -7.70 5.85
N GLY A 92 9.90 -8.04 5.35
CA GLY A 92 9.69 -8.57 4.01
C GLY A 92 10.15 -10.01 3.84
N GLN A 93 10.45 -10.74 4.92
CA GLN A 93 10.90 -12.14 4.83
C GLN A 93 9.87 -13.03 4.15
N PHE A 94 8.58 -12.87 4.46
CA PHE A 94 7.49 -13.59 3.80
C PHE A 94 7.48 -13.37 2.28
N ILE A 95 7.87 -12.17 1.82
CA ILE A 95 7.94 -11.83 0.39
C ILE A 95 9.06 -12.63 -0.29
N ARG A 96 10.22 -12.74 0.36
CA ARG A 96 11.37 -13.52 -0.14
C ARG A 96 11.05 -15.02 -0.20
N GLU A 97 10.30 -15.50 0.79
CA GLU A 97 9.84 -16.89 0.90
C GLU A 97 8.63 -17.20 0.01
N ARG A 98 8.04 -16.18 -0.64
CA ARG A 98 6.84 -16.31 -1.48
C ARG A 98 5.61 -16.82 -0.71
N ARG A 99 5.52 -16.44 0.57
CA ARG A 99 4.38 -16.73 1.44
C ARG A 99 3.35 -15.62 1.35
N ASP A 100 2.10 -15.98 1.62
CA ASP A 100 0.98 -15.05 1.59
C ASP A 100 0.65 -14.55 3.01
N VAL A 101 -0.13 -13.48 3.10
CA VAL A 101 -0.60 -12.94 4.39
C VAL A 101 -2.09 -12.65 4.32
N LEU A 102 -2.85 -13.08 5.32
CA LEU A 102 -4.28 -12.79 5.43
C LEU A 102 -4.57 -12.04 6.71
N LEU A 103 -5.06 -10.79 6.58
CA LEU A 103 -5.54 -10.00 7.70
C LEU A 103 -7.07 -10.16 7.84
N LEU A 104 -7.53 -10.78 8.91
CA LEU A 104 -8.96 -11.03 9.19
C LEU A 104 -9.44 -10.19 10.36
N GLY A 105 -10.71 -9.76 10.34
CA GLY A 105 -11.32 -9.07 11.47
C GLY A 105 -12.43 -8.11 11.07
N PRO A 106 -13.21 -7.56 12.01
CA PRO A 106 -14.33 -6.68 11.68
C PRO A 106 -13.87 -5.34 11.08
N PRO A 107 -14.77 -4.56 10.45
CA PRO A 107 -14.43 -3.26 9.90
C PRO A 107 -13.85 -2.30 10.95
N GLY A 108 -12.84 -1.51 10.55
CA GLY A 108 -12.28 -0.45 11.38
C GLY A 108 -11.23 -0.87 12.42
N VAL A 109 -10.82 -2.15 12.46
CA VAL A 109 -9.76 -2.62 13.39
C VAL A 109 -8.32 -2.42 12.90
N GLY A 110 -8.11 -1.78 11.74
CA GLY A 110 -6.77 -1.45 11.24
C GLY A 110 -6.18 -2.36 10.16
N LYS A 111 -6.94 -3.33 9.62
CA LYS A 111 -6.46 -4.23 8.53
C LYS A 111 -5.87 -3.48 7.32
N SER A 112 -6.66 -2.57 6.73
CA SER A 112 -6.24 -1.75 5.58
C SER A 112 -5.07 -0.83 5.91
N TYR A 113 -4.91 -0.43 7.18
CA TYR A 113 -3.75 0.33 7.61
C TYR A 113 -2.51 -0.56 7.58
N LEU A 114 -2.58 -1.73 8.23
CA LEU A 114 -1.47 -2.67 8.29
C LEU A 114 -1.05 -3.17 6.91
N ALA A 115 -2.01 -3.43 6.01
CA ALA A 115 -1.74 -3.79 4.61
C ALA A 115 -0.88 -2.73 3.89
N GLN A 116 -1.21 -1.44 4.08
CA GLN A 116 -0.45 -0.32 3.50
C GLN A 116 0.91 -0.12 4.21
N ALA A 117 0.95 -0.25 5.53
CA ALA A 117 2.17 -0.11 6.32
C ALA A 117 3.21 -1.19 5.98
N LEU A 118 2.76 -2.45 5.89
CA LEU A 118 3.58 -3.57 5.44
C LEU A 118 4.04 -3.40 3.98
N GLY A 119 3.14 -2.93 3.11
CA GLY A 119 3.50 -2.57 1.74
C GLY A 119 4.55 -1.46 1.66
N HIS A 120 4.45 -0.44 2.51
CA HIS A 120 5.43 0.65 2.57
C HIS A 120 6.79 0.14 3.09
N ALA A 121 6.79 -0.72 4.12
CA ALA A 121 8.01 -1.37 4.60
C ALA A 121 8.66 -2.23 3.50
N ALA A 122 7.87 -2.96 2.71
CA ALA A 122 8.36 -3.72 1.57
C ALA A 122 8.98 -2.84 0.48
N ILE A 123 8.38 -1.68 0.17
CA ILE A 123 8.97 -0.70 -0.77
C ILE A 123 10.31 -0.19 -0.27
N ARG A 124 10.44 0.11 1.03
CA ARG A 124 11.71 0.50 1.65
C ARG A 124 12.76 -0.61 1.57
N ALA A 125 12.35 -1.86 1.66
CA ALA A 125 13.21 -3.03 1.46
C ALA A 125 13.54 -3.33 -0.01
N GLY A 126 13.04 -2.52 -0.95
CA GLY A 126 13.37 -2.59 -2.38
C GLY A 126 12.38 -3.39 -3.24
N PHE A 127 11.30 -3.90 -2.66
CA PHE A 127 10.28 -4.68 -3.38
C PHE A 127 9.34 -3.80 -4.21
N LEU A 128 8.87 -4.33 -5.32
CA LEU A 128 7.76 -3.78 -6.10
C LEU A 128 6.46 -4.18 -5.43
N VAL A 129 5.63 -3.19 -5.10
CA VAL A 129 4.34 -3.39 -4.43
C VAL A 129 3.24 -2.78 -5.28
N LEU A 130 2.06 -3.39 -5.27
CA LEU A 130 0.81 -2.80 -5.76
C LEU A 130 -0.28 -2.99 -4.71
N TYR A 131 -1.03 -1.95 -4.43
CA TYR A 131 -2.19 -1.96 -3.55
C TYR A 131 -3.45 -1.62 -4.36
N CYS A 132 -4.51 -2.38 -4.14
CA CYS A 132 -5.80 -2.18 -4.78
C CYS A 132 -6.93 -2.73 -3.90
N SER A 133 -8.16 -2.28 -4.14
CA SER A 133 -9.31 -2.98 -3.59
C SER A 133 -9.63 -4.20 -4.45
N VAL A 134 -10.16 -5.26 -3.82
CA VAL A 134 -10.61 -6.45 -4.54
C VAL A 134 -11.67 -6.10 -5.60
N PHE A 135 -12.50 -5.08 -5.36
CA PHE A 135 -13.55 -4.64 -6.29
C PHE A 135 -13.01 -3.91 -7.52
N ASP A 136 -11.97 -3.09 -7.35
CA ASP A 136 -11.32 -2.41 -8.47
C ASP A 136 -10.58 -3.43 -9.34
N LEU A 137 -9.93 -4.40 -8.69
CA LEU A 137 -9.22 -5.50 -9.36
C LEU A 137 -10.16 -6.32 -10.25
N VAL A 138 -11.26 -6.84 -9.69
CA VAL A 138 -12.20 -7.66 -10.47
C VAL A 138 -12.88 -6.84 -11.57
N ARG A 139 -13.19 -5.55 -11.30
CA ARG A 139 -13.77 -4.67 -12.31
C ARG A 139 -12.83 -4.41 -13.48
N GLU A 140 -11.55 -4.17 -13.20
CA GLU A 140 -10.54 -3.95 -14.25
C GLU A 140 -10.38 -5.21 -15.10
N MET A 141 -10.24 -6.39 -14.47
CA MET A 141 -10.12 -7.66 -15.19
C MET A 141 -11.37 -8.03 -16.00
N GLN A 142 -12.56 -7.64 -15.54
CA GLN A 142 -13.82 -7.93 -16.25
C GLN A 142 -14.13 -6.91 -17.36
N ALA A 143 -13.46 -5.76 -17.37
CA ALA A 143 -13.64 -4.73 -18.38
C ALA A 143 -12.80 -4.99 -19.65
N ASP A 144 -11.90 -5.98 -19.63
CA ASP A 144 -11.06 -6.33 -20.77
C ASP A 144 -11.92 -6.93 -21.90
N GLU A 145 -11.92 -6.31 -23.08
CA GLU A 145 -12.73 -6.75 -24.24
C GLU A 145 -11.93 -7.63 -25.20
N SER A 146 -10.59 -7.63 -25.07
CA SER A 146 -9.68 -8.38 -25.92
C SER A 146 -8.66 -9.21 -25.13
N PRO A 147 -8.13 -10.31 -25.71
CA PRO A 147 -7.05 -11.09 -25.07
C PRO A 147 -5.79 -10.28 -24.77
N VAL A 148 -5.48 -9.26 -25.58
CA VAL A 148 -4.31 -8.40 -25.40
C VAL A 148 -4.48 -7.49 -24.17
N GLU A 149 -5.66 -6.93 -23.98
CA GLU A 149 -6.00 -6.14 -22.79
C GLU A 149 -5.98 -7.02 -21.54
N ALA A 150 -6.63 -8.19 -21.59
CA ALA A 150 -6.62 -9.15 -20.49
C ALA A 150 -5.19 -9.53 -20.05
N GLN A 151 -4.30 -9.78 -21.01
CA GLN A 151 -2.90 -10.09 -20.71
C GLN A 151 -2.16 -8.90 -20.08
N ARG A 152 -2.45 -7.67 -20.52
CA ARG A 152 -1.84 -6.45 -19.98
C ARG A 152 -2.32 -6.18 -18.55
N THR A 153 -3.64 -6.25 -18.32
CA THR A 153 -4.28 -6.06 -17.02
C THR A 153 -3.78 -7.11 -16.04
N LEU A 154 -3.80 -8.39 -16.41
CA LEU A 154 -3.26 -9.46 -15.58
C LEU A 154 -1.77 -9.27 -15.31
N GLY A 155 -0.97 -8.88 -16.31
CA GLY A 155 0.44 -8.59 -16.16
C GLY A 155 0.73 -7.49 -15.12
N ARG A 156 -0.14 -6.48 -15.00
CA ARG A 156 -0.06 -5.44 -13.97
C ARG A 156 -0.17 -6.03 -12.55
N TYR A 157 -1.06 -7.00 -12.36
CA TYR A 157 -1.28 -7.65 -11.07
C TYR A 157 -0.28 -8.79 -10.77
N LEU A 158 0.35 -9.39 -11.78
CA LEU A 158 1.36 -10.44 -11.61
C LEU A 158 2.78 -9.90 -11.39
N LYS A 159 3.10 -8.74 -11.94
CA LYS A 159 4.45 -8.15 -11.88
C LYS A 159 4.97 -7.82 -10.45
N PRO A 160 4.16 -7.26 -9.52
CA PRO A 160 4.63 -6.87 -8.21
C PRO A 160 5.12 -8.05 -7.37
N ASP A 161 6.20 -7.82 -6.61
CA ASP A 161 6.73 -8.77 -5.62
C ASP A 161 5.70 -9.03 -4.52
N LEU A 162 4.98 -7.98 -4.12
CA LEU A 162 3.84 -8.03 -3.21
C LEU A 162 2.61 -7.38 -3.86
N LEU A 163 1.49 -8.10 -3.90
CA LEU A 163 0.19 -7.57 -4.26
C LEU A 163 -0.69 -7.49 -3.00
N CYS A 164 -1.10 -6.29 -2.60
CA CYS A 164 -2.05 -6.06 -1.53
C CYS A 164 -3.46 -5.92 -2.10
N ILE A 165 -4.35 -6.84 -1.75
CA ILE A 165 -5.76 -6.87 -2.16
C ILE A 165 -6.61 -6.58 -0.91
N ASP A 166 -7.21 -5.40 -0.86
CA ASP A 166 -7.93 -4.91 0.30
C ASP A 166 -9.46 -5.00 0.15
N ASP A 167 -10.18 -4.83 1.25
CA ASP A 167 -11.64 -4.71 1.34
C ASP A 167 -12.46 -5.98 0.99
N PHE A 168 -11.89 -7.18 1.12
CA PHE A 168 -12.67 -8.40 0.95
C PHE A 168 -13.82 -8.47 1.98
N GLY A 169 -14.99 -8.94 1.54
CA GLY A 169 -16.18 -9.11 2.39
C GLY A 169 -16.93 -7.82 2.77
N MET A 170 -16.65 -6.69 2.11
CA MET A 170 -17.37 -5.43 2.34
C MET A 170 -18.69 -5.30 1.56
N LYS A 171 -18.78 -5.91 0.37
CA LYS A 171 -19.94 -5.86 -0.53
C LYS A 171 -20.05 -7.20 -1.27
N HIS A 172 -21.20 -7.45 -1.89
CA HIS A 172 -21.37 -8.57 -2.80
C HIS A 172 -20.51 -8.37 -4.05
N PHE A 173 -19.92 -9.47 -4.54
CA PHE A 173 -19.14 -9.45 -5.76
C PHE A 173 -20.04 -9.45 -7.00
N PRO A 174 -19.64 -8.75 -8.08
CA PRO A 174 -20.24 -8.96 -9.40
C PRO A 174 -20.16 -10.42 -9.84
N PRO A 175 -21.04 -10.87 -10.76
CA PRO A 175 -20.91 -12.20 -11.37
C PRO A 175 -19.52 -12.45 -11.95
N LYS A 176 -19.07 -13.71 -11.97
CA LYS A 176 -17.74 -14.13 -12.49
C LYS A 176 -16.52 -13.54 -11.76
N SER A 177 -16.70 -12.82 -10.65
CA SER A 177 -15.56 -12.28 -9.88
C SER A 177 -14.67 -13.38 -9.31
N ALA A 178 -15.27 -14.53 -8.97
CA ALA A 178 -14.56 -15.70 -8.45
C ALA A 178 -13.54 -16.25 -9.47
N GLU A 179 -13.92 -16.32 -10.75
CA GLU A 179 -13.03 -16.78 -11.83
C GLU A 179 -11.82 -15.85 -12.00
N SER A 180 -12.05 -14.54 -12.04
CA SER A 180 -10.97 -13.54 -12.16
C SER A 180 -10.00 -13.60 -10.98
N LEU A 181 -10.53 -13.71 -9.75
CA LEU A 181 -9.70 -13.83 -8.55
C LEU A 181 -8.95 -15.16 -8.52
N LEU A 182 -9.60 -16.26 -8.91
CA LEU A 182 -8.97 -17.57 -8.98
C LEU A 182 -7.80 -17.57 -9.97
N GLU A 183 -7.99 -17.03 -11.18
CA GLU A 183 -6.91 -16.93 -12.16
C GLU A 183 -5.69 -16.18 -11.59
N LEU A 184 -5.93 -15.04 -10.94
CA LEU A 184 -4.86 -14.26 -10.34
C LEU A 184 -4.14 -15.02 -9.23
N VAL A 185 -4.89 -15.60 -8.27
CA VAL A 185 -4.33 -16.33 -7.13
C VAL A 185 -3.53 -17.53 -7.61
N VAL A 186 -4.05 -18.30 -8.57
CA VAL A 186 -3.35 -19.45 -9.16
C VAL A 186 -2.01 -19.05 -9.77
N ARG A 187 -1.97 -17.95 -10.54
CA ARG A 187 -0.74 -17.52 -11.21
C ARG A 187 0.28 -16.91 -10.25
N ARG A 188 -0.17 -16.31 -9.14
CA ARG A 188 0.74 -15.75 -8.11
C ARG A 188 1.25 -16.80 -7.14
N HIS A 189 0.46 -17.84 -6.85
CA HIS A 189 0.80 -18.90 -5.93
C HIS A 189 2.22 -19.45 -6.17
N GLN A 190 3.05 -19.47 -5.12
CA GLN A 190 4.46 -19.89 -5.12
C GLN A 190 5.41 -19.11 -6.06
N ASN A 191 4.92 -18.08 -6.75
CA ASN A 191 5.70 -17.21 -7.63
C ASN A 191 5.95 -15.83 -6.99
N ARG A 192 4.90 -15.24 -6.41
CA ARG A 192 4.88 -13.90 -5.83
C ARG A 192 3.92 -13.84 -4.65
N SER A 193 4.19 -12.95 -3.70
CA SER A 193 3.42 -12.91 -2.45
C SER A 193 2.18 -12.03 -2.55
N THR A 194 1.12 -12.40 -1.86
CA THR A 194 -0.16 -11.71 -1.86
C THR A 194 -0.57 -11.45 -0.41
N LEU A 195 -0.91 -10.20 -0.12
CA LEU A 195 -1.51 -9.82 1.16
C LEU A 195 -2.98 -9.50 0.91
N MET A 196 -3.87 -10.23 1.56
CA MET A 196 -5.32 -9.97 1.50
C MET A 196 -5.83 -9.45 2.83
N THR A 197 -6.85 -8.59 2.80
CA THR A 197 -7.65 -8.28 3.99
C THR A 197 -9.09 -8.74 3.80
N SER A 198 -9.71 -9.26 4.85
CA SER A 198 -11.13 -9.61 4.83
C SER A 198 -11.86 -9.16 6.08
N ASN A 199 -13.09 -8.67 5.88
CA ASN A 199 -14.05 -8.35 6.92
C ASN A 199 -14.97 -9.51 7.28
N ARG A 200 -14.80 -10.64 6.59
CA ARG A 200 -15.60 -11.86 6.73
C ARG A 200 -14.70 -13.05 7.04
N PRO A 201 -15.20 -13.99 7.85
CA PRO A 201 -14.49 -15.24 8.13
C PRO A 201 -14.32 -16.03 6.82
N ILE A 202 -13.33 -16.92 6.77
CA ILE A 202 -12.93 -17.63 5.54
C ILE A 202 -14.07 -18.50 5.01
N GLU A 203 -14.86 -19.06 5.92
CA GLU A 203 -16.01 -19.92 5.70
C GLU A 203 -17.10 -19.22 4.87
N ASP A 204 -17.20 -17.89 4.96
CA ASP A 204 -18.20 -17.09 4.23
C ASP A 204 -17.77 -16.82 2.77
N TRP A 205 -16.52 -17.13 2.36
CA TRP A 205 -16.00 -16.71 1.05
C TRP A 205 -16.76 -17.37 -0.12
N GLY A 206 -17.20 -18.61 0.02
CA GLY A 206 -18.03 -19.28 -0.98
C GLY A 206 -19.34 -18.54 -1.24
N GLN A 207 -20.00 -18.09 -0.17
CA GLN A 207 -21.23 -17.30 -0.28
C GLN A 207 -20.96 -15.91 -0.87
N LEU A 208 -19.88 -15.24 -0.44
CA LEU A 208 -19.54 -13.89 -0.90
C LEU A 208 -19.23 -13.84 -2.39
N LEU A 209 -18.47 -14.83 -2.87
CA LEU A 209 -18.06 -14.94 -4.27
C LEU A 209 -19.18 -15.49 -5.17
N GLY A 210 -20.22 -16.10 -4.60
CA GLY A 210 -21.30 -16.74 -5.35
C GLY A 210 -20.87 -18.02 -6.07
N ASP A 211 -19.70 -18.56 -5.73
CA ASP A 211 -19.10 -19.75 -6.34
C ASP A 211 -18.25 -20.47 -5.28
N ALA A 212 -18.84 -21.45 -4.60
CA ALA A 212 -18.18 -22.20 -3.55
C ALA A 212 -17.00 -23.07 -4.06
N PRO A 213 -17.10 -23.76 -5.22
CA PRO A 213 -15.94 -24.42 -5.83
C PRO A 213 -14.77 -23.49 -6.09
N ALA A 214 -14.99 -22.33 -6.72
CA ALA A 214 -13.91 -21.38 -7.00
C ALA A 214 -13.33 -20.78 -5.72
N ALA A 215 -14.17 -20.46 -4.73
CA ALA A 215 -13.70 -19.99 -3.43
C ALA A 215 -12.82 -21.04 -2.74
N THR A 216 -13.21 -22.31 -2.76
CA THR A 216 -12.41 -23.41 -2.21
C THR A 216 -11.06 -23.51 -2.93
N ALA A 217 -11.06 -23.40 -4.25
CA ALA A 217 -9.85 -23.44 -5.07
C ALA A 217 -8.91 -22.23 -4.83
N ILE A 218 -9.46 -21.05 -4.53
CA ILE A 218 -8.69 -19.87 -4.10
C ILE A 218 -8.06 -20.13 -2.73
N LEU A 219 -8.86 -20.58 -1.76
CA LEU A 219 -8.42 -20.81 -0.39
C LEU A 219 -7.37 -21.91 -0.30
N ASP A 220 -7.52 -22.99 -1.04
CA ASP A 220 -6.55 -24.09 -1.11
C ASP A 220 -5.14 -23.59 -1.49
N ARG A 221 -5.06 -22.73 -2.52
CA ARG A 221 -3.78 -22.19 -2.99
C ARG A 221 -3.27 -21.06 -2.10
N PHE A 222 -4.13 -20.11 -1.75
CA PHE A 222 -3.73 -18.95 -0.98
C PHE A 222 -3.34 -19.33 0.46
N LEU A 223 -4.13 -20.17 1.12
CA LEU A 223 -3.90 -20.52 2.53
C LEU A 223 -2.81 -21.57 2.74
N GLN A 224 -2.36 -22.27 1.70
CA GLN A 224 -1.33 -23.31 1.83
C GLN A 224 -0.07 -22.81 2.57
N GLN A 225 0.32 -21.54 2.32
CA GLN A 225 1.49 -20.93 2.94
C GLN A 225 1.17 -19.55 3.54
N ALA A 226 -0.11 -19.21 3.73
CA ALA A 226 -0.48 -17.91 4.27
C ALA A 226 -0.24 -17.83 5.77
N GLU A 227 0.33 -16.73 6.21
CA GLU A 227 0.26 -16.32 7.61
C GLU A 227 -1.07 -15.61 7.87
N ILE A 228 -1.93 -16.22 8.69
CA ILE A 228 -3.25 -15.67 9.03
C ILE A 228 -3.14 -14.87 10.32
N ILE A 229 -3.49 -13.59 10.26
CA ILE A 229 -3.54 -12.68 11.41
C ILE A 229 -4.97 -12.26 11.65
N GLN A 230 -5.53 -12.74 12.75
CA GLN A 230 -6.84 -12.33 13.23
C GLN A 230 -6.72 -11.09 14.11
N ILE A 231 -7.45 -10.05 13.73
CA ILE A 231 -7.47 -8.75 14.39
C ILE A 231 -8.84 -8.55 15.02
N THR A 232 -8.87 -8.53 16.34
CA THR A 232 -10.07 -8.27 17.13
C THR A 232 -9.95 -6.89 17.78
N GLY A 233 -11.07 -6.22 18.02
CA GLY A 233 -11.08 -4.92 18.69
C GLY A 233 -12.27 -4.06 18.31
N ARG A 234 -12.35 -2.88 18.94
CA ARG A 234 -13.36 -1.87 18.58
C ARG A 234 -12.94 -1.16 17.28
N SER A 235 -13.88 -0.56 16.58
CA SER A 235 -13.58 0.21 15.36
C SER A 235 -12.89 1.53 15.71
N TYR A 236 -11.69 1.75 15.15
CA TYR A 236 -10.92 2.99 15.30
C TYR A 236 -11.64 4.21 14.72
N ARG A 237 -12.43 3.98 13.65
CA ARG A 237 -13.19 5.03 12.95
C ARG A 237 -14.29 5.64 13.81
N LEU A 238 -14.92 4.85 14.70
CA LEU A 238 -15.99 5.31 15.58
C LEU A 238 -15.48 6.23 16.70
N ARG A 239 -14.22 6.08 17.13
CA ARG A 239 -13.59 6.97 18.13
C ARG A 239 -13.40 8.38 17.56
N HIS A 240 -12.96 8.48 16.31
CA HIS A 240 -12.76 9.76 15.63
C HIS A 240 -14.10 10.45 15.36
N GLY A 241 -15.13 9.70 14.93
CA GLY A 241 -16.46 10.25 14.70
C GLY A 241 -17.16 10.79 15.95
N ARG A 242 -16.90 10.22 17.14
CA ARG A 242 -17.40 10.76 18.42
C ARG A 242 -16.65 12.02 18.86
N ALA A 243 -15.32 12.05 18.71
CA ALA A 243 -14.52 13.22 19.06
C ALA A 243 -14.88 14.47 18.21
N THR A 244 -15.35 14.30 16.97
CA THR A 244 -15.80 15.42 16.13
C THR A 244 -17.24 15.88 16.44
N GLN A 245 -18.07 15.05 17.10
CA GLN A 245 -19.45 15.42 17.45
C GLN A 245 -19.56 16.18 18.77
N GLU A 246 -18.61 16.01 19.70
CA GLU A 246 -18.58 16.72 20.99
C GLU A 246 -18.05 18.17 20.91
N GLN A 247 -17.66 18.65 19.72
CA GLN A 247 -17.08 19.99 19.51
C GLN A 247 -17.97 20.96 18.71
N LYS A 248 -19.26 20.68 18.52
CA LYS A 248 -20.21 21.71 18.04
C LYS A 248 -20.82 22.44 19.24
N PRO A 249 -20.55 23.75 19.46
CA PRO A 249 -21.32 24.54 20.40
C PRO A 249 -22.76 24.64 19.88
N THR A 250 -23.73 24.35 20.73
CA THR A 250 -25.14 24.72 20.56
C THR A 250 -25.24 26.25 20.53
N GLU A 251 -25.27 26.83 19.33
CA GLU A 251 -25.75 28.20 19.13
C GLU A 251 -27.27 28.22 19.14
N GLY A 252 -27.81 29.25 19.81
CA GLY A 252 -29.16 29.31 20.33
C GLY A 252 -30.24 29.42 19.27
N GLN A 253 -31.38 28.82 19.58
CA GLN A 253 -32.66 29.10 18.95
C GLN A 253 -33.11 30.49 19.40
N GLU A 254 -32.94 31.51 18.55
CA GLU A 254 -33.73 32.74 18.66
C GLU A 254 -35.05 32.54 17.91
N ASN A 255 -36.13 32.76 18.67
CA ASN A 255 -37.52 32.67 18.25
C ASN A 255 -37.82 33.73 17.18
N HIS A 256 -38.36 33.30 16.04
CA HIS A 256 -39.16 34.17 15.18
C HIS A 256 -40.62 33.81 15.40
N GLU A 257 -41.31 34.60 16.22
CA GLU A 257 -42.76 34.59 16.34
C GLU A 257 -43.41 35.13 15.07
N ASP A 258 -44.47 34.44 14.68
CA ASP A 258 -45.42 34.75 13.61
C ASP A 258 -46.14 36.08 13.85
N GLU A 259 -46.27 36.91 12.81
CA GLU A 259 -47.46 37.75 12.66
C GLU A 259 -47.79 37.95 11.16
N ALA A 260 -48.62 37.04 10.66
CA ALA A 260 -49.37 37.24 9.42
C ALA A 260 -50.79 37.70 9.78
N GLY A 261 -51.23 38.83 9.20
CA GLY A 261 -52.67 39.04 8.95
C GLY A 261 -53.22 40.44 9.18
N LYS A 262 -53.11 41.32 8.18
CA LYS A 262 -54.24 42.16 7.70
C LYS A 262 -53.83 42.96 6.46
N LYS A 263 -54.33 42.54 5.29
CA LYS A 263 -54.57 43.45 4.16
C LYS A 263 -56.07 43.48 3.88
N ARG A 264 -56.60 44.70 3.85
CA ARG A 264 -57.83 45.09 3.15
C ARG A 264 -57.53 45.18 1.67
#